data_AF-A0A817YCY3-F1
#
_entry.id   AF-A0A817YCY3-F1
#
_cell.length_a   1.000
_cell.length_b   1.000
_cell.length_c   1.000
_cell.angle_alpha   90.00
_cell.angle_beta   90.00
_cell.angle_gamma   90.00
#
_symmetry.space_group_name_H-M   'P 1'
#
loop_
_entity.id
_entity.type
_entity.pdbx_description
1 polymer ?
#
loop_
_entity_poly.entity_id
_entity_poly.type
_entity_poly.pdbx_seq_one_letter_code
_entity_poly.pdbx_strand_id
1 'polypeptide(L)'
;MKKHTIECKSHSAVPSSTQPISTFFTVNVHNKSRTTRLAKHKLKKAIAECCILDSHPFALADGLGFQKVIHEAMSIGRSLGKSIPIETIIPNRTTVSFLTFEALNFDVFFNINRYSITVDFWTESHTGVSFGGVSLHCYFKTYGLKSMVLACREYDLPNSKSPNIRAFTEGILSDFDLTINENVYIVTDNEPKMKAAFREGVKRIGCSAHYVNKVIEHSLTNCNIGCDLIQQTFNQVKTIVSHIRQTHIQARLSLSINLFSKTRWNSAFQMIQDFLDMYSEINELLTSSDQKLRLISMDLDLLKEFTKYFVLFGKYYFYSYSVL
;
A
#
# COMPACT_ATOMS: atom_id res chain seq x y z
N MET A 1 -50.65 -7.56 -59.82
CA MET A 1 -52.10 -7.68 -59.55
C MET A 1 -52.28 -8.25 -58.15
N LYS A 2 -53.18 -7.79 -57.28
CA LYS A 2 -54.06 -6.59 -57.30
C LYS A 2 -53.92 -5.87 -55.93
N LYS A 3 -54.11 -4.54 -55.89
CA LYS A 3 -54.55 -3.85 -54.66
C LYS A 3 -56.05 -4.05 -54.49
N HIS A 4 -56.56 -4.04 -53.27
CA HIS A 4 -57.87 -3.43 -52.97
C HIS A 4 -57.89 -2.88 -51.54
N THR A 5 -58.10 -1.57 -51.44
CA THR A 5 -58.49 -0.84 -50.23
C THR A 5 -60.03 -0.72 -50.20
N ILE A 6 -60.64 -0.50 -49.02
CA ILE A 6 -61.99 0.08 -48.72
C ILE A 6 -62.36 -0.40 -47.29
N GLU A 7 -62.92 0.39 -46.36
CA GLU A 7 -63.11 1.84 -46.21
C GLU A 7 -63.17 2.19 -44.69
N CYS A 8 -63.27 3.49 -44.33
CA CYS A 8 -63.56 3.92 -42.96
C CYS A 8 -64.55 5.10 -42.94
N LYS A 9 -65.74 4.89 -42.35
CA LYS A 9 -66.83 5.87 -42.12
C LYS A 9 -67.76 5.36 -40.99
N SER A 10 -68.53 6.16 -40.24
CA SER A 10 -68.29 7.47 -39.61
C SER A 10 -69.48 7.83 -38.69
N HIS A 11 -69.23 8.11 -37.40
CA HIS A 11 -70.05 8.83 -36.40
C HIS A 11 -71.57 8.58 -36.22
N SER A 12 -71.92 8.28 -34.95
CA SER A 12 -73.16 8.70 -34.25
C SER A 12 -72.81 9.10 -32.79
N ALA A 13 -73.71 9.78 -32.08
CA ALA A 13 -73.45 10.53 -30.83
C ALA A 13 -74.74 10.55 -29.94
N VAL A 14 -74.87 11.01 -28.68
CA VAL A 14 -74.06 11.56 -27.53
C VAL A 14 -75.09 11.74 -26.36
N PRO A 15 -74.80 11.79 -25.02
CA PRO A 15 -73.65 12.39 -24.30
C PRO A 15 -73.14 11.56 -23.06
N SER A 16 -72.35 12.23 -22.18
CA SER A 16 -72.34 12.20 -20.68
C SER A 16 -72.32 10.88 -19.85
N SER A 17 -71.61 10.78 -18.72
CA SER A 17 -70.59 11.66 -18.09
C SER A 17 -69.85 10.98 -16.93
N THR A 18 -68.64 11.47 -16.61
CA THR A 18 -67.91 11.36 -15.31
C THR A 18 -67.63 9.97 -14.70
N GLN A 19 -66.34 9.59 -14.72
CA GLN A 19 -65.70 8.63 -13.79
C GLN A 19 -65.18 9.39 -12.53
N PRO A 20 -64.29 8.87 -11.63
CA PRO A 20 -63.85 7.48 -11.38
C PRO A 20 -63.84 7.07 -9.87
N ILE A 21 -63.71 5.76 -9.58
CA ILE A 21 -63.18 5.24 -8.30
C ILE A 21 -62.14 4.13 -8.58
N SER A 22 -61.14 4.01 -7.71
CA SER A 22 -59.94 3.20 -7.90
C SER A 22 -59.84 1.98 -6.96
N THR A 23 -58.75 1.21 -7.17
CA THR A 23 -58.07 0.25 -6.27
C THR A 23 -58.43 -1.24 -6.44
N PHE A 24 -57.64 -2.22 -6.01
CA PHE A 24 -56.30 -2.27 -5.37
C PHE A 24 -55.49 -3.40 -6.03
N PHE A 25 -54.15 -3.32 -6.05
CA PHE A 25 -53.29 -4.48 -5.75
C PHE A 25 -51.88 -4.05 -5.31
N THR A 26 -51.60 -4.21 -4.03
CA THR A 26 -50.32 -3.81 -3.40
C THR A 26 -49.35 -4.98 -3.42
N VAL A 27 -48.21 -4.85 -4.13
CA VAL A 27 -47.12 -5.83 -4.09
C VAL A 27 -45.90 -5.20 -3.42
N ASN A 28 -45.85 -5.32 -2.09
CA ASN A 28 -44.84 -4.68 -1.23
C ASN A 28 -43.56 -5.53 -1.15
N VAL A 29 -42.88 -5.72 -2.29
CA VAL A 29 -41.61 -6.48 -2.37
C VAL A 29 -40.45 -5.63 -1.87
N HIS A 30 -39.57 -6.24 -1.06
CA HIS A 30 -38.50 -5.58 -0.31
C HIS A 30 -37.69 -4.56 -1.12
N ASN A 31 -37.87 -3.28 -0.82
CA ASN A 31 -37.12 -2.19 -1.42
C ASN A 31 -35.70 -2.10 -0.83
N LYS A 32 -34.83 -3.07 -1.19
CA LYS A 32 -33.37 -2.93 -1.06
C LYS A 32 -32.96 -1.67 -1.82
N SER A 33 -32.62 -0.59 -1.10
CA SER A 33 -32.45 0.74 -1.66
C SER A 33 -31.39 0.75 -2.78
N ARG A 34 -31.88 0.74 -4.02
CA ARG A 34 -31.03 0.53 -5.20
C ARG A 34 -30.33 1.84 -5.55
N THR A 35 -29.18 2.10 -4.92
CA THR A 35 -28.34 3.29 -5.18
C THR A 35 -28.22 3.51 -6.68
N THR A 36 -28.79 4.61 -7.17
CA THR A 36 -29.08 4.76 -8.60
C THR A 36 -27.81 4.75 -9.43
N ARG A 37 -27.90 4.32 -10.70
CA ARG A 37 -26.76 4.33 -11.64
C ARG A 37 -26.09 5.72 -11.69
N LEU A 38 -26.89 6.78 -11.63
CA LEU A 38 -26.43 8.17 -11.57
C LEU A 38 -25.70 8.49 -10.25
N ALA A 39 -26.23 8.09 -9.10
CA ALA A 39 -25.57 8.32 -7.80
C ALA A 39 -24.23 7.56 -7.70
N LYS A 40 -24.17 6.30 -8.16
CA LYS A 40 -22.92 5.53 -8.24
C LYS A 40 -21.90 6.18 -9.18
N HIS A 41 -22.35 6.73 -10.31
CA HIS A 41 -21.48 7.45 -11.24
C HIS A 41 -20.94 8.76 -10.65
N LYS A 42 -21.77 9.55 -9.96
CA LYS A 42 -21.34 10.75 -9.24
C LYS A 42 -20.27 10.45 -8.19
N LEU A 43 -20.46 9.41 -7.37
CA LEU A 43 -19.47 9.00 -6.37
C LEU A 43 -18.15 8.53 -7.03
N LYS A 44 -18.21 7.73 -8.11
CA LYS A 44 -17.01 7.34 -8.86
C LYS A 44 -16.25 8.56 -9.40
N LYS A 45 -16.96 9.57 -9.91
CA LYS A 45 -16.35 10.80 -10.42
C LYS A 45 -15.65 11.57 -9.28
N ALA A 46 -16.33 11.79 -8.15
CA ALA A 46 -15.75 12.49 -7.00
C ALA A 46 -14.50 11.79 -6.43
N ILE A 47 -14.48 10.45 -6.35
CA ILE A 47 -13.29 9.70 -5.91
C ILE A 47 -12.15 9.85 -6.91
N ALA A 48 -12.42 9.81 -8.21
CA ALA A 48 -11.40 10.04 -9.24
C ALA A 48 -10.87 11.48 -9.22
N GLU A 49 -11.72 12.47 -8.95
CA GLU A 49 -11.34 13.88 -8.79
C GLU A 49 -10.44 14.09 -7.56
N CYS A 50 -10.75 13.47 -6.42
CA CYS A 50 -9.86 13.42 -5.25
C CYS A 50 -8.49 12.77 -5.59
N CYS A 51 -8.48 11.63 -6.28
CA CYS A 51 -7.22 10.98 -6.71
C CYS A 51 -6.37 11.88 -7.63
N ILE A 52 -7.00 12.72 -8.47
CA ILE A 52 -6.31 13.65 -9.36
C ILE A 52 -5.83 14.91 -8.63
N LEU A 53 -6.67 15.52 -7.80
CA LEU A 53 -6.37 16.78 -7.10
C LEU A 53 -5.37 16.58 -5.97
N ASP A 54 -5.57 15.54 -5.16
CA ASP A 54 -4.78 15.24 -3.97
C ASP A 54 -3.62 14.25 -4.27
N SER A 55 -3.45 13.87 -5.55
CA SER A 55 -2.45 12.90 -6.04
C SER A 55 -2.50 11.53 -5.36
N HIS A 56 -3.67 11.14 -4.83
CA HIS A 56 -3.87 9.84 -4.20
C HIS A 56 -3.96 8.69 -5.23
N PRO A 57 -3.41 7.49 -4.93
CA PRO A 57 -3.57 6.33 -5.78
C PRO A 57 -5.04 5.87 -5.81
N PHE A 58 -5.51 5.34 -6.96
CA PHE A 58 -6.89 4.87 -7.10
C PHE A 58 -7.31 3.78 -6.09
N ALA A 59 -6.33 3.04 -5.53
CA ALA A 59 -6.51 2.10 -4.42
C ALA A 59 -7.07 2.73 -3.13
N LEU A 60 -7.10 4.07 -3.02
CA LEU A 60 -7.82 4.79 -1.97
C LEU A 60 -9.28 4.32 -1.84
N ALA A 61 -9.94 3.98 -2.96
CA ALA A 61 -11.32 3.48 -2.98
C ALA A 61 -11.50 2.15 -2.20
N ASP A 62 -10.47 1.31 -2.18
CA ASP A 62 -10.47 0.00 -1.52
C ASP A 62 -10.10 0.10 -0.04
N GLY A 63 -9.54 1.24 0.40
CA GLY A 63 -9.09 1.46 1.76
C GLY A 63 -10.22 1.49 2.79
N LEU A 64 -10.20 0.54 3.74
CA LEU A 64 -11.20 0.43 4.82
C LEU A 64 -11.38 1.73 5.63
N GLY A 65 -10.29 2.47 5.88
CA GLY A 65 -10.33 3.76 6.56
C GLY A 65 -11.11 4.83 5.77
N PHE A 66 -10.89 4.92 4.46
CA PHE A 66 -11.61 5.84 3.56
C PHE A 66 -13.10 5.47 3.48
N GLN A 67 -13.41 4.18 3.40
CA GLN A 67 -14.79 3.68 3.44
C GLN A 67 -15.50 4.01 4.77
N LYS A 68 -14.78 3.93 5.91
CA LYS A 68 -15.31 4.36 7.22
C LYS A 68 -15.57 5.87 7.28
N VAL A 69 -14.67 6.70 6.74
CA VAL A 69 -14.87 8.17 6.66
C VAL A 69 -16.10 8.51 5.81
N ILE A 70 -16.27 7.87 4.66
CA ILE A 70 -17.48 8.04 3.83
C ILE A 70 -18.74 7.58 4.60
N HIS A 71 -18.68 6.46 5.32
CA HIS A 71 -19.81 5.96 6.10
C HIS A 71 -20.28 6.97 7.15
N GLU A 72 -19.35 7.52 7.96
CA GLU A 72 -19.71 8.49 8.99
C GLU A 72 -20.15 9.84 8.43
N ALA A 73 -19.52 10.34 7.36
CA ALA A 73 -20.00 11.54 6.66
C ALA A 73 -21.44 11.37 6.13
N MET A 74 -21.77 10.18 5.58
CA MET A 74 -23.14 9.84 5.20
C MET A 74 -24.07 9.65 6.41
N SER A 75 -23.57 9.22 7.56
CA SER A 75 -24.33 9.07 8.80
C SER A 75 -24.75 10.43 9.37
N ILE A 76 -23.78 11.35 9.50
CA ILE A 76 -23.95 12.74 9.93
C ILE A 76 -24.92 13.50 9.01
N GLY A 77 -24.76 13.33 7.68
CA GLY A 77 -25.66 13.95 6.70
C GLY A 77 -27.12 13.43 6.78
N ARG A 78 -27.33 12.17 7.20
CA ARG A 78 -28.68 11.63 7.44
C ARG A 78 -29.29 12.14 8.75
N SER A 79 -28.53 12.18 9.84
CA SER A 79 -29.06 12.51 11.17
C SER A 79 -29.45 13.98 11.30
N LEU A 80 -28.73 14.89 10.64
CA LEU A 80 -28.99 16.33 10.67
C LEU A 80 -30.00 16.80 9.60
N GLY A 81 -30.35 15.95 8.63
CA GLY A 81 -31.46 16.15 7.69
C GLY A 81 -31.37 17.37 6.77
N LYS A 82 -30.20 18.01 6.66
CA LYS A 82 -29.97 19.26 5.92
C LYS A 82 -28.65 19.21 5.14
N SER A 83 -28.48 20.13 4.19
CA SER A 83 -27.16 20.39 3.61
C SER A 83 -26.28 21.06 4.66
N ILE A 84 -25.09 20.50 4.89
CA ILE A 84 -24.09 21.00 5.85
C ILE A 84 -22.86 21.42 5.04
N PRO A 85 -22.23 22.58 5.32
CA PRO A 85 -20.96 22.93 4.70
C PRO A 85 -19.87 21.95 5.13
N ILE A 86 -19.17 21.33 4.18
CA ILE A 86 -18.24 20.22 4.44
C ILE A 86 -17.05 20.65 5.31
N GLU A 87 -16.65 21.91 5.17
CA GLU A 87 -15.66 22.64 5.96
C GLU A 87 -16.03 22.80 7.44
N THR A 88 -17.29 22.55 7.83
CA THR A 88 -17.73 22.51 9.24
C THR A 88 -17.73 21.11 9.85
N ILE A 89 -17.55 20.06 9.03
CA ILE A 89 -17.50 18.66 9.46
C ILE A 89 -16.06 18.13 9.43
N ILE A 90 -15.29 18.43 8.39
CA ILE A 90 -13.90 17.95 8.25
C ILE A 90 -13.02 18.68 9.29
N PRO A 91 -12.41 17.97 10.26
CA PRO A 91 -11.53 18.61 11.23
C PRO A 91 -10.22 19.04 10.58
N ASN A 92 -9.55 20.03 11.16
CA ASN A 92 -8.18 20.34 10.79
C ASN A 92 -7.26 19.12 11.04
N ARG A 93 -6.23 18.92 10.20
CA ARG A 93 -5.26 17.82 10.33
C ARG A 93 -4.73 17.63 11.76
N THR A 94 -4.50 18.72 12.49
CA THR A 94 -4.01 18.69 13.88
C THR A 94 -5.03 18.05 14.83
N THR A 95 -6.32 18.36 14.68
CA THR A 95 -7.42 17.73 15.42
C THR A 95 -7.51 16.24 15.09
N VAL A 96 -7.39 15.86 13.81
CA VAL A 96 -7.37 14.45 13.39
C VAL A 96 -6.20 13.69 14.03
N SER A 97 -5.01 14.29 14.12
CA SER A 97 -3.83 13.67 14.76
C SER A 97 -3.88 13.60 16.29
N PHE A 98 -4.84 14.26 16.96
CA PHE A 98 -5.15 13.97 18.36
C PHE A 98 -6.14 12.80 18.45
N LEU A 99 -7.19 12.79 17.63
CA LEU A 99 -8.21 11.74 17.60
C LEU A 99 -7.67 10.36 17.17
N THR A 100 -6.48 10.27 16.58
CA THR A 100 -5.81 8.97 16.34
C THR A 100 -5.50 8.20 17.62
N PHE A 101 -5.28 8.88 18.75
CA PHE A 101 -5.14 8.22 20.06
C PHE A 101 -6.47 7.62 20.53
N GLU A 102 -7.58 8.37 20.42
CA GLU A 102 -8.92 7.86 20.77
C GLU A 102 -9.36 6.71 19.84
N ALA A 103 -9.02 6.79 18.56
CA ALA A 103 -9.30 5.74 17.58
C ALA A 103 -8.49 4.44 17.82
N LEU A 104 -7.32 4.53 18.46
CA LEU A 104 -6.56 3.41 19.01
C LEU A 104 -7.15 2.96 20.36
N ASN A 105 -8.45 2.63 20.33
CA ASN A 105 -9.35 2.27 21.44
C ASN A 105 -8.64 1.82 22.74
N PHE A 106 -8.50 2.74 23.70
CA PHE A 106 -7.64 2.60 24.90
C PHE A 106 -7.87 1.32 25.72
N ASP A 107 -9.09 0.76 25.74
CA ASP A 107 -9.39 -0.54 26.38
C ASP A 107 -8.47 -1.69 25.95
N VAL A 108 -7.94 -1.61 24.72
CA VAL A 108 -6.99 -2.56 24.16
C VAL A 108 -5.64 -2.51 24.88
N PHE A 109 -5.24 -1.33 25.39
CA PHE A 109 -3.95 -1.08 26.04
C PHE A 109 -3.94 -1.45 27.53
N PHE A 110 -5.04 -1.19 28.25
CA PHE A 110 -5.17 -1.45 29.69
C PHE A 110 -4.93 -2.91 30.14
N ASN A 111 -4.83 -3.87 29.21
CA ASN A 111 -4.63 -5.30 29.50
C ASN A 111 -3.34 -5.88 28.87
N ILE A 112 -2.42 -5.06 28.34
CA ILE A 112 -1.22 -5.54 27.63
C ILE A 112 -0.09 -5.90 28.62
N ASN A 113 -0.24 -7.05 29.28
CA ASN A 113 0.78 -7.58 30.20
C ASN A 113 2.11 -7.96 29.52
N ARG A 114 2.12 -8.16 28.19
CA ARG A 114 3.32 -8.44 27.37
C ARG A 114 3.14 -7.94 25.94
N TYR A 115 4.19 -7.32 25.42
CA TYR A 115 4.27 -6.85 24.04
C TYR A 115 5.70 -6.90 23.50
N SER A 116 5.80 -6.77 22.19
CA SER A 116 7.02 -6.38 21.48
C SER A 116 6.75 -5.16 20.61
N ILE A 117 7.80 -4.51 20.12
CA ILE A 117 7.68 -3.41 19.16
C ILE A 117 8.58 -3.65 17.95
N THR A 118 8.17 -3.16 16.79
CA THR A 118 9.07 -2.87 15.67
C THR A 118 9.40 -1.38 15.68
N VAL A 119 10.67 -1.06 15.44
CA VAL A 119 11.15 0.32 15.26
C VAL A 119 11.93 0.39 13.96
N ASP A 120 11.47 1.22 13.04
CA ASP A 120 12.04 1.42 11.71
C ASP A 120 12.30 2.91 11.45
N PHE A 121 13.36 3.22 10.72
CA PHE A 121 13.75 4.60 10.38
C PHE A 121 14.20 4.68 8.93
N TRP A 122 13.51 5.50 8.14
CA TRP A 122 13.82 5.69 6.72
C TRP A 122 13.87 7.17 6.34
N THR A 123 14.64 7.46 5.30
CA THR A 123 14.58 8.73 4.58
C THR A 123 13.70 8.54 3.35
N GLU A 124 12.70 9.39 3.20
CA GLU A 124 11.89 9.45 1.98
C GLU A 124 12.74 10.11 0.88
N SER A 125 12.93 9.38 -0.22
CA SER A 125 13.89 9.68 -1.28
C SER A 125 13.55 10.88 -2.17
N HIS A 126 12.29 11.32 -2.24
CA HIS A 126 11.85 12.43 -3.07
C HIS A 126 11.95 13.79 -2.34
N THR A 127 11.58 13.82 -1.07
CA THR A 127 11.54 15.00 -0.20
C THR A 127 12.81 15.16 0.65
N GLY A 128 13.56 14.08 0.89
CA GLY A 128 14.67 14.06 1.84
C GLY A 128 14.24 14.04 3.32
N VAL A 129 12.94 14.15 3.60
CA VAL A 129 12.39 14.10 4.96
C VAL A 129 12.56 12.68 5.51
N SER A 130 12.99 12.57 6.76
CA SER A 130 13.18 11.28 7.42
C SER A 130 12.13 11.06 8.49
N PHE A 131 11.79 9.78 8.71
CA PHE A 131 10.72 9.36 9.58
C PHE A 131 11.18 8.25 10.50
N GLY A 132 10.64 8.23 11.72
CA GLY A 132 10.67 7.08 12.61
C GLY A 132 9.28 6.50 12.79
N GLY A 133 9.16 5.19 12.55
CA GLY A 133 7.95 4.42 12.79
C GLY A 133 8.10 3.51 14.00
N VAL A 134 7.13 3.51 14.90
CA VAL A 134 7.02 2.56 16.02
C VAL A 134 5.68 1.83 15.90
N SER A 135 5.72 0.50 15.83
CA SER A 135 4.52 -0.33 15.87
C SER A 135 4.55 -1.29 17.05
N LEU A 136 3.42 -1.41 17.73
CA LEU A 136 3.16 -2.33 18.83
C LEU A 136 2.70 -3.69 18.31
N HIS A 137 3.21 -4.77 18.91
CA HIS A 137 2.78 -6.13 18.65
C HIS A 137 2.42 -6.80 19.97
N CYS A 138 1.17 -7.27 20.09
CA CYS A 138 0.63 -7.84 21.31
C CYS A 138 -0.35 -8.99 20.98
N TYR A 139 -0.51 -9.94 21.89
CA TYR A 139 -1.38 -11.10 21.69
C TYR A 139 -2.56 -11.08 22.66
N PHE A 140 -3.77 -11.05 22.13
CA PHE A 140 -5.02 -11.12 22.90
C PHE A 140 -5.63 -12.51 22.79
N LYS A 141 -5.98 -13.12 23.93
CA LYS A 141 -6.61 -14.45 23.98
C LYS A 141 -7.86 -14.58 23.10
N THR A 142 -8.57 -13.48 22.87
CA THR A 142 -9.81 -13.39 22.07
C THR A 142 -9.60 -13.00 20.61
N TYR A 143 -8.47 -12.36 20.26
CA TYR A 143 -8.29 -11.71 18.96
C TYR A 143 -6.98 -12.07 18.23
N GLY A 144 -6.17 -12.96 18.80
CA GLY A 144 -4.88 -13.38 18.25
C GLY A 144 -3.80 -12.31 18.37
N LEU A 145 -2.79 -12.39 17.50
CA LEU A 145 -1.77 -11.36 17.34
C LEU A 145 -2.39 -10.09 16.74
N LYS A 146 -2.06 -8.93 17.31
CA LYS A 146 -2.35 -7.61 16.75
C LYS A 146 -1.05 -6.85 16.56
N SER A 147 -0.94 -6.23 15.39
CA SER A 147 0.09 -5.25 15.04
C SER A 147 -0.60 -3.90 14.86
N MET A 148 -0.13 -2.86 15.53
CA MET A 148 -0.73 -1.52 15.49
C MET A 148 0.39 -0.48 15.37
N VAL A 149 0.34 0.39 14.36
CA VAL A 149 1.26 1.53 14.29
C VAL A 149 0.88 2.51 15.41
N LEU A 150 1.79 2.74 16.36
CA LEU A 150 1.58 3.72 17.44
C LEU A 150 1.82 5.13 16.92
N ALA A 151 2.92 5.32 16.19
CA ALA A 151 3.21 6.57 15.51
C ALA A 151 4.13 6.36 14.31
N CYS A 152 3.95 7.23 13.31
CA CYS A 152 4.96 7.56 12.32
C CYS A 152 5.18 9.08 12.46
N ARG A 153 6.38 9.50 12.84
CA ARG A 153 6.73 10.91 13.09
C ARG A 153 7.97 11.29 12.28
N GLU A 154 8.03 12.54 11.85
CA GLU A 154 9.23 13.12 11.26
C GLU A 154 10.40 13.06 12.26
N TYR A 155 11.62 12.86 11.75
CA TYR A 155 12.81 12.61 12.54
C TYR A 155 14.04 13.32 11.96
N ASP A 156 14.72 14.10 12.80
CA ASP A 156 15.86 14.93 12.42
C ASP A 156 17.16 14.10 12.25
N LEU A 157 17.56 13.88 11.00
CA LEU A 157 18.76 13.11 10.62
C LEU A 157 20.08 13.60 11.26
N PRO A 158 20.39 14.91 11.33
CA PRO A 158 21.53 15.44 12.09
C PRO A 158 21.59 14.96 13.54
N ASN A 159 20.43 14.69 14.14
CA ASN A 159 20.28 14.15 15.49
C ASN A 159 20.11 12.62 15.54
N SER A 160 20.43 11.86 14.48
CA SER A 160 20.31 10.38 14.39
C SER A 160 21.27 9.55 15.27
N LYS A 161 21.72 10.10 16.40
CA LYS A 161 22.56 9.43 17.40
C LYS A 161 21.72 8.41 18.18
N SER A 162 22.37 7.33 18.61
CA SER A 162 21.76 6.21 19.32
C SER A 162 20.89 6.60 20.53
N PRO A 163 21.26 7.56 21.40
CA PRO A 163 20.40 7.99 22.50
C PRO A 163 19.10 8.66 22.02
N ASN A 164 19.14 9.40 20.92
CA ASN A 164 18.00 10.14 20.38
C ASN A 164 17.00 9.19 19.69
N ILE A 165 17.50 8.12 19.05
CA ILE A 165 16.69 7.01 18.52
C ILE A 165 15.91 6.34 19.66
N ARG A 166 16.58 6.08 20.80
CA ARG A 166 15.95 5.51 21.99
C ARG A 166 14.92 6.48 22.59
N ALA A 167 15.29 7.73 22.82
CA ALA A 167 14.40 8.75 23.41
C ALA A 167 13.15 9.03 22.55
N PHE A 168 13.28 9.03 21.21
CA PHE A 168 12.15 9.12 20.28
C PHE A 168 11.17 7.95 20.46
N THR A 169 11.72 6.73 20.63
CA THR A 169 10.92 5.51 20.83
C THR A 169 10.25 5.50 22.21
N GLU A 170 10.98 5.91 23.25
CA GLU A 170 10.46 6.02 24.62
C GLU A 170 9.36 7.08 24.72
N GLY A 171 9.53 8.23 24.06
CA GLY A 171 8.50 9.28 23.97
C GLY A 171 7.21 8.80 23.30
N ILE A 172 7.31 8.09 22.17
CA ILE A 172 6.13 7.50 21.51
C ILE A 172 5.45 6.46 22.42
N LEU A 173 6.20 5.71 23.23
CA LEU A 173 5.62 4.72 24.14
C LEU A 173 4.94 5.38 25.36
N SER A 174 5.51 6.44 25.91
CA SER A 174 4.89 7.18 27.01
C SER A 174 3.56 7.84 26.63
N ASP A 175 3.35 8.15 25.35
CA ASP A 175 2.05 8.65 24.85
C ASP A 175 0.92 7.59 24.93
N PHE A 176 1.23 6.32 25.27
CA PHE A 176 0.29 5.21 25.46
C PHE A 176 0.48 4.49 26.81
N ASP A 177 1.11 5.13 27.80
CA ASP A 177 1.48 4.55 29.11
C ASP A 177 2.39 3.29 29.02
N LEU A 178 3.08 3.10 27.90
CA LEU A 178 4.02 2.00 27.67
C LEU A 178 5.45 2.41 28.02
N THR A 179 6.28 1.45 28.48
CA THR A 179 7.67 1.72 28.91
C THR A 179 8.66 0.70 28.38
N ILE A 180 9.83 1.16 27.95
CA ILE A 180 10.92 0.25 27.56
C ILE A 180 11.50 -0.43 28.80
N ASN A 181 11.45 -1.76 28.84
CA ASN A 181 12.01 -2.57 29.92
C ASN A 181 12.44 -3.95 29.43
N GLU A 182 13.09 -4.71 30.32
CA GLU A 182 13.68 -6.02 30.05
C GLU A 182 12.71 -7.10 29.55
N ASN A 183 11.39 -6.92 29.74
CA ASN A 183 10.37 -7.85 29.25
C ASN A 183 9.84 -7.50 27.85
N VAL A 184 10.18 -6.31 27.34
CA VAL A 184 9.84 -5.86 25.98
C VAL A 184 10.89 -6.37 24.99
N TYR A 185 10.42 -7.00 23.92
CA TYR A 185 11.25 -7.31 22.75
C TYR A 185 11.18 -6.16 21.75
N ILE A 186 12.34 -5.74 21.23
CA ILE A 186 12.44 -4.63 20.26
C ILE A 186 13.06 -5.17 18.97
N VAL A 187 12.30 -5.19 17.88
CA VAL A 187 12.77 -5.59 16.55
C VAL A 187 13.19 -4.34 15.79
N THR A 188 14.45 -4.29 15.37
CA THR A 188 14.98 -3.18 14.55
C THR A 188 15.87 -3.72 13.43
N ASP A 189 16.32 -2.87 12.50
CA ASP A 189 17.38 -3.25 11.56
C ASP A 189 18.70 -3.67 12.27
N ASN A 190 19.77 -3.91 11.51
CA ASN A 190 21.08 -4.31 12.07
C ASN A 190 22.20 -3.29 11.77
N GLU A 191 21.86 -2.01 11.60
CA GLU A 191 22.81 -0.90 11.60
C GLU A 191 23.44 -0.69 12.99
N PRO A 192 24.65 -0.12 13.06
CA PRO A 192 25.31 0.19 14.33
C PRO A 192 24.50 1.13 15.23
N LYS A 193 23.79 2.12 14.66
CA LYS A 193 22.98 3.10 15.41
C LYS A 193 21.85 2.42 16.19
N MET A 194 21.07 1.54 15.54
CA MET A 194 19.95 0.83 16.16
C MET A 194 20.42 -0.20 17.18
N LYS A 195 21.53 -0.91 16.90
CA LYS A 195 22.17 -1.83 17.86
C LYS A 195 22.70 -1.12 19.11
N ALA A 196 23.15 0.13 18.98
CA ALA A 196 23.62 0.92 20.11
C ALA A 196 22.48 1.58 20.89
N ALA A 197 21.39 1.99 20.23
CA ALA A 197 20.21 2.58 20.87
C ALA A 197 19.52 1.57 21.81
N PHE A 198 19.44 0.31 21.37
CA PHE A 198 18.76 -0.79 22.06
C PHE A 198 19.75 -1.87 22.51
N ARG A 199 20.87 -1.45 23.11
CA ARG A 199 21.91 -2.37 23.64
C ARG A 199 21.55 -2.92 25.02
N GLU A 200 20.96 -2.08 25.88
CA GLU A 200 20.86 -2.29 27.32
C GLU A 200 19.43 -2.06 27.82
N GLY A 201 19.01 -2.84 28.82
CA GLY A 201 17.66 -2.79 29.42
C GLY A 201 16.54 -3.40 28.56
N VAL A 202 16.86 -4.09 27.45
CA VAL A 202 15.89 -4.54 26.43
C VAL A 202 16.28 -5.86 25.78
N LYS A 203 15.31 -6.58 25.22
CA LYS A 203 15.54 -7.79 24.40
C LYS A 203 15.50 -7.46 22.92
N ARG A 204 16.59 -6.91 22.37
CA ARG A 204 16.65 -6.48 20.96
C ARG A 204 16.86 -7.65 19.99
N ILE A 205 15.98 -7.77 19.00
CA ILE A 205 16.06 -8.72 17.88
C ILE A 205 16.43 -7.96 16.60
N GLY A 206 17.29 -8.57 15.76
CA GLY A 206 17.62 -8.03 14.44
C GLY A 206 16.60 -8.46 13.38
N CYS A 207 16.16 -7.52 12.53
CA CYS A 207 15.18 -7.74 11.48
C CYS A 207 15.63 -8.81 10.47
N SER A 208 14.85 -9.88 10.35
CA SER A 208 15.10 -11.01 9.45
C SER A 208 15.19 -10.61 7.98
N ALA A 209 14.34 -9.68 7.54
CA ALA A 209 14.37 -9.17 6.16
C ALA A 209 15.71 -8.47 5.85
N HIS A 210 16.30 -7.76 6.81
CA HIS A 210 17.61 -7.11 6.66
C HIS A 210 18.78 -8.09 6.72
N TYR A 211 18.64 -9.21 7.47
CA TYR A 211 19.59 -10.31 7.38
C TYR A 211 19.55 -10.98 6.00
N VAL A 212 18.35 -11.31 5.49
CA VAL A 212 18.15 -11.88 4.15
C VAL A 212 18.68 -10.94 3.06
N ASN A 213 18.37 -9.64 3.14
CA ASN A 213 18.93 -8.61 2.26
C ASN A 213 20.47 -8.64 2.21
N LYS A 214 21.14 -8.75 3.37
CA LYS A 214 22.60 -8.76 3.45
C LYS A 214 23.23 -10.05 2.91
N VAL A 215 22.58 -11.20 3.06
CA VAL A 215 23.01 -12.45 2.41
C VAL A 215 22.92 -12.30 0.90
N ILE A 216 21.79 -11.80 0.39
CA ILE A 216 21.55 -11.56 -1.04
C ILE A 216 22.58 -10.57 -1.62
N GLU A 217 22.78 -9.42 -0.97
CA GLU A 217 23.77 -8.42 -1.39
C GLU A 217 25.19 -9.00 -1.40
N HIS A 218 25.56 -9.77 -0.37
CA HIS A 218 26.88 -10.41 -0.30
C HIS A 218 27.07 -11.41 -1.45
N SER A 219 26.14 -12.34 -1.67
CA SER A 219 26.20 -13.30 -2.78
C SER A 219 26.30 -12.61 -4.15
N LEU A 220 25.58 -11.51 -4.35
CA LEU A 220 25.49 -10.81 -5.64
C LEU A 220 26.56 -9.74 -5.88
N THR A 221 27.37 -9.36 -4.89
CA THR A 221 28.36 -8.27 -5.06
C THR A 221 29.70 -8.43 -4.31
N ASN A 222 29.84 -9.37 -3.38
CA ASN A 222 31.04 -9.50 -2.52
C ASN A 222 31.45 -10.96 -2.18
N CYS A 223 30.83 -11.98 -2.78
CA CYS A 223 31.13 -13.38 -2.45
C CYS A 223 32.26 -13.90 -3.33
N ASN A 224 33.40 -14.23 -2.71
CA ASN A 224 34.64 -14.63 -3.38
C ASN A 224 34.73 -16.14 -3.68
N ILE A 225 33.62 -16.88 -3.61
CA ILE A 225 33.60 -18.35 -3.74
C ILE A 225 32.47 -18.76 -4.69
N GLY A 226 32.82 -19.19 -5.90
CA GLY A 226 31.90 -19.84 -6.86
C GLY A 226 30.73 -18.99 -7.35
N CYS A 227 30.75 -17.66 -7.14
CA CYS A 227 29.64 -16.77 -7.48
C CYS A 227 29.92 -15.87 -8.70
N ASP A 228 31.13 -15.94 -9.29
CA ASP A 228 31.61 -14.99 -10.30
C ASP A 228 30.66 -14.85 -11.49
N LEU A 229 30.12 -15.97 -11.99
CA LEU A 229 29.21 -15.98 -13.13
C LEU A 229 27.91 -15.22 -12.82
N ILE A 230 27.20 -15.59 -11.73
CA ILE A 230 25.95 -14.91 -11.35
C ILE A 230 26.18 -13.44 -10.96
N GLN A 231 27.35 -13.09 -10.39
CA GLN A 231 27.71 -11.70 -10.14
C GLN A 231 27.94 -10.92 -11.43
N GLN A 232 28.57 -11.52 -12.45
CA GLN A 232 28.74 -10.89 -13.77
C GLN A 232 27.37 -10.70 -14.44
N THR A 233 26.52 -11.72 -14.48
CA THR A 233 25.17 -11.65 -15.08
C THR A 233 24.27 -10.64 -14.36
N PHE A 234 24.30 -10.62 -13.02
CA PHE A 234 23.56 -9.63 -12.23
C PHE A 234 24.04 -8.20 -12.48
N ASN A 235 25.35 -7.98 -12.60
CA ASN A 235 25.89 -6.66 -12.93
C ASN A 235 25.58 -6.26 -14.37
N GLN A 236 25.53 -7.17 -15.35
CA GLN A 236 25.02 -6.90 -16.70
C GLN A 236 23.56 -6.40 -16.65
N VAL A 237 22.65 -7.14 -15.98
CA VAL A 237 21.23 -6.72 -15.80
C VAL A 237 21.16 -5.34 -15.15
N LYS A 238 21.86 -5.14 -14.04
CA LYS A 238 21.87 -3.88 -13.29
C LYS A 238 22.37 -2.70 -14.13
N THR A 239 23.40 -2.89 -14.97
CA THR A 239 23.89 -1.87 -15.90
C THR A 239 22.82 -1.54 -16.95
N ILE A 240 22.21 -2.55 -17.57
CA ILE A 240 21.18 -2.36 -18.60
C ILE A 240 19.93 -1.65 -18.01
N VAL A 241 19.44 -2.08 -16.85
CA VAL A 241 18.29 -1.45 -16.18
C VAL A 241 18.61 0.01 -15.77
N SER A 242 19.85 0.28 -15.34
CA SER A 242 20.29 1.66 -15.08
C SER A 242 20.30 2.51 -16.35
N HIS A 243 20.78 1.96 -17.48
CA HIS A 243 20.75 2.63 -18.78
C HIS A 243 19.31 2.90 -19.25
N ILE A 244 18.39 1.96 -19.10
CA ILE A 244 16.96 2.10 -19.45
C ILE A 244 16.30 3.26 -18.66
N ARG A 245 16.68 3.44 -17.40
CA ARG A 245 16.21 4.56 -16.55
C ARG A 245 16.86 5.89 -16.95
N GLN A 246 18.17 5.90 -17.25
CA GLN A 246 18.92 7.10 -17.66
C GLN A 246 18.54 7.65 -19.05
N THR A 247 18.12 6.77 -19.98
CA THR A 247 17.78 7.11 -21.37
C THR A 247 16.28 7.28 -21.61
N HIS A 248 15.47 7.27 -20.55
CA HIS A 248 14.00 7.30 -20.60
C HIS A 248 13.33 6.17 -21.42
N ILE A 249 14.06 5.12 -21.83
CA ILE A 249 13.51 3.92 -22.49
C ILE A 249 12.37 3.30 -21.65
N GLN A 250 12.43 3.44 -20.32
CA GLN A 250 11.38 3.02 -19.41
C GLN A 250 9.97 3.53 -19.77
N ALA A 251 9.83 4.69 -20.41
CA ALA A 251 8.52 5.22 -20.85
C ALA A 251 7.94 4.52 -22.09
N ARG A 252 8.70 3.59 -22.70
CA ARG A 252 8.33 2.82 -23.89
C ARG A 252 8.13 1.31 -23.62
N LEU A 253 8.36 0.87 -22.38
CA LEU A 253 8.15 -0.50 -21.92
C LEU A 253 6.72 -0.69 -21.40
N SER A 254 6.19 -1.91 -21.51
CA SER A 254 4.85 -2.28 -21.03
C SER A 254 4.70 -2.22 -19.51
N LEU A 255 5.78 -2.44 -18.75
CA LEU A 255 5.81 -2.43 -17.29
C LEU A 255 7.00 -1.60 -16.74
N SER A 256 6.96 -1.26 -15.45
CA SER A 256 8.03 -0.51 -14.77
C SER A 256 9.08 -1.44 -14.15
N ILE A 257 10.30 -1.48 -14.68
CA ILE A 257 11.40 -2.28 -14.12
C ILE A 257 11.86 -1.68 -12.79
N ASN A 258 11.80 -2.46 -11.71
CA ASN A 258 12.30 -2.07 -10.40
C ASN A 258 13.84 -1.92 -10.41
N LEU A 259 14.35 -0.89 -9.75
CA LEU A 259 15.79 -0.75 -9.52
C LEU A 259 16.23 -1.58 -8.31
N PHE A 260 17.37 -2.26 -8.42
CA PHE A 260 18.02 -2.89 -7.27
C PHE A 260 18.38 -1.84 -6.20
N SER A 261 17.93 -2.07 -4.97
CA SER A 261 18.28 -1.28 -3.79
C SER A 261 18.98 -2.14 -2.75
N LYS A 262 20.16 -1.67 -2.30
CA LYS A 262 20.92 -2.28 -1.19
C LYS A 262 20.14 -2.33 0.14
N THR A 263 19.00 -1.65 0.27
CA THR A 263 18.18 -1.63 1.50
C THR A 263 16.88 -2.44 1.39
N ARG A 264 16.53 -3.01 0.23
CA ARG A 264 15.27 -3.74 0.02
C ARG A 264 15.53 -5.17 -0.46
N TRP A 265 15.28 -6.14 0.42
CA TRP A 265 15.61 -7.56 0.25
C TRP A 265 15.06 -8.20 -1.04
N ASN A 266 13.89 -7.75 -1.49
CA ASN A 266 13.18 -8.23 -2.67
C ASN A 266 13.62 -7.54 -3.99
N SER A 267 14.32 -6.41 -3.92
CA SER A 267 14.58 -5.57 -5.10
C SER A 267 15.50 -6.24 -6.14
N ALA A 268 16.40 -7.14 -5.71
CA ALA A 268 17.21 -7.93 -6.63
C ALA A 268 16.34 -8.91 -7.44
N PHE A 269 15.39 -9.59 -6.80
CA PHE A 269 14.43 -10.46 -7.46
C PHE A 269 13.52 -9.69 -8.40
N GLN A 270 12.92 -8.59 -7.93
CA GLN A 270 12.03 -7.77 -8.74
C GLN A 270 12.74 -7.25 -9.99
N MET A 271 13.94 -6.66 -9.86
CA MET A 271 14.71 -6.19 -11.01
C MET A 271 14.99 -7.30 -12.04
N ILE A 272 15.34 -8.52 -11.61
CA ILE A 272 15.61 -9.64 -12.52
C ILE A 272 14.31 -10.17 -13.14
N GLN A 273 13.24 -10.29 -12.35
CA GLN A 273 11.94 -10.79 -12.82
C GLN A 273 11.33 -9.84 -13.87
N ASP A 274 11.23 -8.55 -13.54
CA ASP A 274 10.75 -7.52 -14.47
C ASP A 274 11.58 -7.51 -15.77
N PHE A 275 12.91 -7.62 -15.65
CA PHE A 275 13.84 -7.67 -16.78
C PHE A 275 13.63 -8.91 -17.67
N LEU A 276 13.38 -10.08 -17.09
CA LEU A 276 13.08 -11.31 -17.82
C LEU A 276 11.72 -11.21 -18.53
N ASP A 277 10.70 -10.68 -17.84
CA ASP A 277 9.34 -10.55 -18.36
C ASP A 277 9.26 -9.55 -19.54
N MET A 278 10.12 -8.52 -19.56
CA MET A 278 10.23 -7.53 -20.65
C MET A 278 11.42 -7.77 -21.60
N TYR A 279 12.10 -8.93 -21.54
CA TYR A 279 13.37 -9.14 -22.26
C TYR A 279 13.30 -8.86 -23.77
N SER A 280 12.19 -9.21 -24.43
CA SER A 280 11.96 -8.94 -25.87
C SER A 280 11.89 -7.44 -26.16
N GLU A 281 11.08 -6.70 -25.40
CA GLU A 281 10.95 -5.24 -25.54
C GLU A 281 12.30 -4.54 -25.27
N ILE A 282 13.04 -4.99 -24.26
CA ILE A 282 14.38 -4.50 -23.95
C ILE A 282 15.34 -4.75 -25.11
N ASN A 283 15.32 -5.93 -25.72
CA ASN A 283 16.16 -6.25 -26.87
C ASN A 283 15.82 -5.38 -28.09
N GLU A 284 14.54 -5.09 -28.35
CA GLU A 284 14.13 -4.21 -29.46
C GLU A 284 14.50 -2.75 -29.21
N LEU A 285 14.32 -2.26 -27.97
CA LEU A 285 14.51 -0.86 -27.60
C LEU A 285 15.98 -0.46 -27.36
N LEU A 286 16.87 -1.40 -27.04
CA LEU A 286 18.30 -1.12 -26.87
C LEU A 286 19.00 -0.89 -28.22
N THR A 287 19.29 0.39 -28.49
CA THR A 287 20.01 0.86 -29.68
C THR A 287 21.53 0.97 -29.50
N SER A 288 22.02 1.08 -28.25
CA SER A 288 23.45 1.25 -27.96
C SER A 288 24.21 -0.07 -28.07
N SER A 289 25.25 -0.10 -28.92
CA SER A 289 26.00 -1.33 -29.25
C SER A 289 26.55 -2.06 -28.02
N ASP A 290 27.12 -1.33 -27.06
CA ASP A 290 27.66 -1.90 -25.81
C ASP A 290 26.59 -2.61 -24.97
N GLN A 291 25.44 -1.97 -24.74
CA GLN A 291 24.36 -2.58 -23.96
C GLN A 291 23.71 -3.76 -24.71
N LYS A 292 23.64 -3.70 -26.03
CA LYS A 292 23.16 -4.82 -26.85
C LYS A 292 24.12 -6.01 -26.83
N LEU A 293 25.43 -5.76 -26.83
CA LEU A 293 26.45 -6.81 -26.63
C LEU A 293 26.36 -7.41 -25.22
N ARG A 294 26.13 -6.60 -24.17
CA ARG A 294 25.88 -7.09 -22.80
C ARG A 294 24.61 -7.93 -22.71
N LEU A 295 23.57 -7.61 -23.48
CA LEU A 295 22.33 -8.38 -23.53
C LEU A 295 22.53 -9.73 -24.23
N ILE A 296 23.23 -9.74 -25.35
CA ILE A 296 23.51 -10.96 -26.15
C ILE A 296 24.49 -11.90 -25.44
N SER A 297 25.42 -11.37 -24.63
CA SER A 297 26.38 -12.15 -23.83
C SER A 297 25.88 -12.51 -22.42
N MET A 298 24.57 -12.40 -22.19
CA MET A 298 23.95 -12.70 -20.90
C MET A 298 23.43 -14.13 -20.82
N ASP A 299 23.79 -14.85 -19.75
CA ASP A 299 23.17 -16.15 -19.45
C ASP A 299 21.76 -15.97 -18.87
N LEU A 300 20.77 -16.04 -19.77
CA LEU A 300 19.36 -15.91 -19.40
C LEU A 300 18.82 -17.14 -18.67
N ASP A 301 19.39 -18.32 -18.86
CA ASP A 301 18.90 -19.54 -18.21
C ASP A 301 19.41 -19.62 -16.77
N LEU A 302 20.64 -19.14 -16.50
CA LEU A 302 21.12 -18.86 -15.15
C LEU A 302 20.22 -17.85 -14.42
N LEU A 303 19.78 -16.76 -15.06
CA LEU A 303 18.85 -15.81 -14.44
C LEU A 303 17.48 -16.46 -14.14
N LYS A 304 16.94 -17.26 -15.07
CA LYS A 304 15.70 -18.04 -14.87
C LYS A 304 15.84 -19.12 -13.80
N GLU A 305 17.05 -19.64 -13.56
CA GLU A 305 17.29 -20.55 -12.45
C GLU A 305 17.39 -19.79 -11.12
N PHE A 306 18.15 -18.70 -11.09
CA PHE A 306 18.34 -17.85 -9.92
C PHE A 306 17.01 -17.29 -9.40
N THR A 307 16.08 -16.87 -10.26
CA THR A 307 14.74 -16.43 -9.84
C THR A 307 13.92 -17.56 -9.18
N LYS A 308 14.07 -18.83 -9.56
CA LYS A 308 13.40 -19.96 -8.89
C LYS A 308 13.83 -20.09 -7.43
N TYR A 309 15.12 -19.87 -7.13
CA TYR A 309 15.60 -19.82 -5.74
C TYR A 309 14.97 -18.65 -4.97
N PHE A 310 14.85 -17.47 -5.59
CA PHE A 310 14.19 -16.32 -4.96
C PHE A 310 12.69 -16.50 -4.74
N VAL A 311 11.98 -17.26 -5.56
CA VAL A 311 10.57 -17.63 -5.33
C VAL A 311 10.39 -18.41 -4.02
N LEU A 312 11.39 -19.17 -3.56
CA LEU A 312 11.36 -19.82 -2.25
C LEU A 312 11.40 -18.80 -1.11
N PHE A 313 12.35 -17.85 -1.14
CA PHE A 313 12.38 -16.73 -0.18
C PHE A 313 11.10 -15.88 -0.25
N GLY A 314 10.60 -15.62 -1.45
CA GLY A 314 9.34 -14.94 -1.70
C GLY A 314 8.16 -15.60 -0.98
N LYS A 315 8.02 -16.93 -1.07
CA LYS A 315 6.93 -17.67 -0.38
C LYS A 315 6.96 -17.49 1.15
N TYR A 316 8.13 -17.33 1.76
CA TYR A 316 8.24 -17.10 3.21
C TYR A 316 7.94 -15.66 3.66
N TYR A 317 7.95 -14.68 2.75
CA TYR A 317 7.75 -13.25 3.09
C TYR A 317 6.50 -12.62 2.49
N PHE A 318 6.07 -12.98 1.26
CA PHE A 318 4.89 -12.39 0.63
C PHE A 318 3.58 -12.76 1.36
N TYR A 319 3.48 -13.98 1.89
CA TYR A 319 2.33 -14.40 2.70
C TYR A 319 2.19 -13.64 4.04
N SER A 320 3.21 -12.90 4.46
CA SER A 320 3.17 -12.06 5.67
C SER A 320 2.58 -10.66 5.45
N TYR A 321 2.47 -10.21 4.19
CA TYR A 321 1.97 -8.87 3.84
C TYR A 321 0.55 -8.86 3.26
N SER A 322 -0.04 -10.03 3.00
CA SER A 322 -1.41 -10.18 2.50
C SER A 322 -2.47 -10.32 3.61
N VAL A 323 -2.12 -10.01 4.86
CA VAL A 323 -2.99 -10.18 6.06
C VAL A 323 -2.82 -9.01 7.07
N LEU A 324 -2.61 -7.79 6.56
CA LEU A 324 -2.62 -6.52 7.31
C LEU A 324 -3.59 -5.54 6.63
#